data_AF-A0A137QKT7-F1
#
_entry.id   AF-A0A137QKT7-F1
#
_cell.length_a   1.000
_cell.length_b   1.000
_cell.length_c   1.000
_cell.angle_alpha   90.00
_cell.angle_beta   90.00
_cell.angle_gamma   90.00
#
_symmetry.space_group_name_H-M   'P 1'
#
loop_
_entity.id
_entity.type
_entity.pdbx_description
1 polymer ?
#
loop_
_entity_poly.entity_id
_entity_poly.type
_entity_poly.pdbx_seq_one_letter_code
_entity_poly.pdbx_strand_id
1 'polypeptide(L)'
;MASEPTEQLGFIGLILQPGSSLNSTFLYFLDGAFVALFLVFIMLAFVTSGNPHIFALMFIELALWASVKWFVHELKRSREEPSTPEKKDQ
;
A
#
# COMPACT_ATOMS: atom_id res chain seq x y z
N MET A 1 -30.19 -5.48 -28.72
CA MET A 1 -29.07 -6.38 -28.36
C MET A 1 -28.27 -5.68 -27.29
N ALA A 2 -28.12 -6.34 -26.15
CA ALA A 2 -27.63 -5.80 -24.90
C ALA A 2 -26.11 -5.90 -24.75
N SER A 3 -25.49 -4.92 -24.09
CA SER A 3 -24.34 -5.09 -23.19
C SER A 3 -23.97 -3.73 -22.55
N GLU A 4 -23.96 -3.70 -21.22
CA GLU A 4 -23.98 -2.55 -20.32
C GLU A 4 -22.58 -1.93 -20.05
N PRO A 5 -22.46 -0.62 -19.74
CA PRO A 5 -21.21 -0.02 -19.25
C PRO A 5 -21.22 0.25 -17.73
N THR A 6 -21.86 -0.60 -16.91
CA THR A 6 -22.07 -0.34 -15.48
C THR A 6 -20.87 -0.72 -14.58
N GLU A 7 -19.81 -1.38 -15.10
CA GLU A 7 -18.71 -1.88 -14.25
C GLU A 7 -17.56 -0.88 -13.97
N GLN A 8 -17.38 0.18 -14.77
CA GLN A 8 -16.19 1.05 -14.63
C GLN A 8 -16.28 2.07 -13.47
N LEU A 9 -17.49 2.39 -12.99
CA LEU A 9 -17.69 3.26 -11.82
C LEU A 9 -17.54 2.51 -10.49
N GLY A 10 -17.45 1.17 -10.50
CA GLY A 10 -17.36 0.33 -9.30
C GLY A 10 -15.98 0.36 -8.64
N PHE A 11 -14.89 0.15 -9.39
CA PHE A 11 -13.53 0.05 -8.83
C PHE A 11 -12.91 1.41 -8.50
N ILE A 12 -13.09 2.41 -9.36
CA ILE A 12 -12.63 3.78 -9.08
C ILE A 12 -13.43 4.38 -7.93
N GLY A 13 -14.75 4.11 -7.89
CA GLY A 13 -15.60 4.46 -6.75
C GLY A 13 -15.16 3.79 -5.45
N LEU A 14 -14.80 2.50 -5.48
CA LEU A 14 -14.27 1.77 -4.32
C LEU A 14 -12.91 2.28 -3.84
N ILE A 15 -12.03 2.73 -4.75
CA ILE A 15 -10.71 3.30 -4.44
C ILE A 15 -10.82 4.73 -3.93
N LEU A 16 -11.75 5.53 -4.47
CA LEU A 16 -12.01 6.91 -4.04
C LEU A 16 -12.91 7.00 -2.82
N GLN A 17 -13.57 5.91 -2.42
CA GLN A 17 -14.36 5.87 -1.20
C GLN A 17 -13.44 6.10 0.00
N PRO A 18 -13.66 7.19 0.78
CA PRO A 18 -12.77 7.54 1.87
C PRO A 18 -12.74 6.41 2.90
N GLY A 19 -11.54 5.92 3.21
CA GLY A 19 -11.32 4.80 4.15
C GLY A 19 -11.10 3.42 3.50
N SER A 20 -11.23 3.28 2.18
CA SER A 20 -10.94 2.03 1.46
C SER A 20 -9.45 1.64 1.53
N SER A 21 -8.56 2.62 1.63
CA SER A 21 -7.12 2.43 1.84
C SER A 21 -6.74 1.79 3.19
N LEU A 22 -7.68 1.75 4.15
CA LEU A 22 -7.50 1.11 5.46
C LEU A 22 -8.03 -0.34 5.50
N ASN A 23 -8.59 -0.83 4.38
CA ASN A 23 -9.11 -2.19 4.29
C ASN A 23 -7.97 -3.20 4.12
N SER A 24 -7.98 -4.29 4.90
CA SER A 24 -6.87 -5.27 4.93
C SER A 24 -6.58 -5.89 3.56
N THR A 25 -7.60 -5.98 2.70
CA THR A 25 -7.48 -6.50 1.34
C THR A 25 -6.68 -5.56 0.43
N PHE A 26 -6.85 -4.24 0.56
CA PHE A 26 -6.07 -3.27 -0.23
C PHE A 26 -4.58 -3.33 0.11
N LEU A 27 -4.26 -3.44 1.41
CA LEU A 27 -2.89 -3.59 1.89
C LEU A 27 -2.23 -4.87 1.37
N TYR A 28 -3.00 -5.95 1.23
CA TYR A 28 -2.50 -7.20 0.65
C TYR A 28 -2.16 -7.06 -0.83
N PHE A 29 -3.03 -6.40 -1.61
CA PHE A 29 -2.74 -6.11 -3.02
C PHE A 29 -1.53 -5.17 -3.18
N LEU A 30 -1.41 -4.18 -2.31
CA LEU A 30 -0.28 -3.25 -2.31
C LEU A 30 1.04 -3.97 -2.00
N ASP A 31 1.05 -4.85 -1.00
CA ASP A 31 2.20 -5.72 -0.68
C ASP A 31 2.57 -6.61 -1.88
N GLY A 32 1.57 -7.23 -2.52
CA GLY A 32 1.77 -8.00 -3.74
C GLY A 32 2.35 -7.19 -4.91
N ALA A 33 1.94 -5.93 -5.07
CA ALA A 33 2.48 -5.04 -6.08
C ALA A 33 3.96 -4.68 -5.83
N PHE A 34 4.34 -4.44 -4.57
CA PHE A 34 5.75 -4.27 -4.20
C PHE A 34 6.57 -5.52 -4.49
N VAL A 35 6.10 -6.71 -4.08
CA VAL A 35 6.80 -7.97 -4.37
C VAL A 35 6.96 -8.21 -5.89
N ALA A 36 5.92 -7.93 -6.67
CA ALA A 36 6.00 -8.03 -8.12
C ALA A 36 7.04 -7.06 -8.71
N LEU A 37 7.12 -5.84 -8.19
CA LEU A 37 8.10 -4.84 -8.60
C LEU A 37 9.52 -5.24 -8.21
N PHE A 38 9.73 -5.78 -7.01
CA PHE A 38 11.00 -6.37 -6.58
C PHE A 38 11.48 -7.46 -7.54
N LEU A 39 10.58 -8.37 -7.94
CA LEU A 39 10.91 -9.43 -8.90
C LEU A 39 11.31 -8.87 -10.26
N VAL A 40 10.65 -7.81 -10.72
CA VAL A 40 11.01 -7.11 -11.96
C VAL A 40 12.41 -6.48 -11.83
N PHE A 41 12.75 -5.87 -10.70
CA PHE A 41 14.10 -5.36 -10.45
C PHE A 41 15.16 -6.46 -10.36
N ILE A 42 14.86 -7.61 -9.77
CA ILE A 42 15.76 -8.77 -9.81
C ILE A 42 16.01 -9.20 -11.26
N MET A 43 14.95 -9.36 -12.06
CA MET A 43 15.07 -9.77 -13.46
C MET A 43 15.88 -8.76 -14.26
N LEU A 44 15.63 -7.46 -14.08
CA LEU A 44 16.39 -6.38 -14.70
C LEU A 44 17.85 -6.34 -14.25
N ALA A 45 18.14 -6.64 -12.98
CA ALA A 45 19.51 -6.71 -12.47
C ALA A 45 20.32 -7.79 -13.20
N PHE A 46 19.71 -8.94 -13.49
CA PHE A 46 20.33 -10.01 -14.29
C PHE A 46 20.50 -9.62 -15.77
N VAL A 47 19.45 -9.07 -16.40
CA VAL A 47 19.50 -8.68 -17.83
C VAL A 47 20.51 -7.55 -18.08
N THR A 48 20.63 -6.61 -17.15
CA THR A 48 21.47 -5.41 -17.31
C THR A 48 22.91 -5.61 -16.81
N SER A 49 23.34 -6.86 -16.54
CA SER A 49 24.70 -7.17 -16.09
C SER A 49 25.10 -6.49 -14.76
N GLY A 50 24.15 -6.27 -13.84
CA GLY A 50 24.44 -5.74 -12.51
C GLY A 50 24.76 -4.25 -12.43
N ASN A 51 24.05 -3.40 -13.16
CA ASN A 51 24.21 -1.94 -13.07
C ASN A 51 23.88 -1.43 -11.64
N PRO A 52 24.77 -0.66 -10.99
CA PRO A 52 24.57 -0.13 -9.63
C PRO A 52 23.27 0.68 -9.47
N HIS A 53 22.75 1.26 -10.56
CA HIS A 53 21.48 1.97 -10.56
C HIS A 53 20.30 1.08 -10.16
N ILE A 54 20.29 -0.20 -10.57
CA ILE A 54 19.21 -1.14 -10.24
C ILE A 54 19.22 -1.49 -8.74
N PHE A 55 20.40 -1.55 -8.13
CA PHE A 55 20.52 -1.73 -6.68
C PHE A 55 19.99 -0.54 -5.90
N ALA A 56 20.22 0.69 -6.38
CA ALA A 56 19.65 1.90 -5.76
C ALA A 56 18.10 1.89 -5.86
N LEU A 57 17.54 1.51 -7.01
CA LEU A 57 16.10 1.38 -7.18
C LEU A 57 15.48 0.33 -6.25
N MET A 58 16.15 -0.81 -6.09
CA MET A 58 15.76 -1.89 -5.18
C MET A 58 15.81 -1.46 -3.71
N PHE A 59 16.81 -0.68 -3.31
CA PHE A 59 16.89 -0.12 -1.95
C PHE A 59 15.76 0.87 -1.67
N ILE A 60 15.50 1.79 -2.61
CA ILE A 60 14.44 2.80 -2.48
C ILE A 60 13.06 2.13 -2.43
N GLU A 61 12.85 1.08 -3.22
CA GLU A 61 11.64 0.26 -3.15
C GLU A 61 11.44 -0.34 -1.75
N LEU A 62 12.46 -1.02 -1.19
CA LEU A 62 12.35 -1.60 0.15
C LEU A 62 12.11 -0.53 1.23
N ALA A 63 12.74 0.64 1.09
CA ALA A 63 12.50 1.78 1.97
C ALA A 63 11.05 2.29 1.85
N LEU A 64 10.50 2.34 0.63
CA LEU A 64 9.11 2.72 0.36
C LEU A 64 8.14 1.69 0.95
N TRP A 65 8.40 0.41 0.78
CA TRP A 65 7.60 -0.67 1.36
C TRP A 65 7.59 -0.58 2.89
N ALA A 66 8.75 -0.40 3.52
CA ALA A 66 8.85 -0.18 4.96
C ALA A 66 8.08 1.07 5.42
N SER A 67 8.18 2.18 4.69
CA SER A 67 7.46 3.42 4.98
C SER A 67 5.95 3.22 4.97
N VAL A 68 5.41 2.46 4.00
CA VAL A 68 3.98 2.13 3.96
C VAL A 68 3.56 1.25 5.13
N LYS A 69 4.34 0.22 5.47
CA LYS A 69 4.04 -0.67 6.61
C LYS A 69 4.01 0.10 7.92
N TRP A 70 4.96 1.02 8.10
CA TRP A 70 5.00 1.92 9.24
C TRP A 70 3.80 2.88 9.25
N PHE A 71 3.47 3.50 8.12
CA PHE A 71 2.33 4.41 7.99
C PHE A 71 1.00 3.73 8.37
N VAL A 72 0.78 2.50 7.90
CA VAL A 72 -0.41 1.71 8.25
C VAL A 72 -0.44 1.36 9.74
N HIS A 73 0.71 1.01 10.32
CA HIS A 73 0.81 0.73 11.75
C HIS A 73 0.45 1.98 12.57
N GLU A 74 0.97 3.14 12.18
CA GLU A 74 0.69 4.42 12.83
C GLU A 74 -0.79 4.81 12.69
N LEU A 75 -1.39 4.64 11.50
CA LEU A 75 -2.82 4.89 11.31
C LEU A 75 -3.72 4.02 12.20
N LYS A 76 -3.36 2.73 12.39
CA LYS A 76 -4.09 1.85 13.31
C LYS A 76 -3.96 2.34 14.74
N ARG A 77 -2.75 2.74 15.16
CA ARG A 77 -2.48 3.29 16.49
C ARG A 77 -3.27 4.57 16.76
N SER A 78 -3.30 5.52 15.82
CA SER A 78 -4.07 6.77 15.97
C SER A 78 -5.59 6.56 15.96
N ARG A 79 -6.08 5.47 15.35
CA ARG A 79 -7.52 5.12 15.35
C ARG A 79 -7.95 4.36 16.60
N GLU A 80 -7.01 3.67 17.24
CA GLU A 80 -7.23 2.91 18.46
C GLU A 80 -7.07 3.71 19.74
N GLU A 81 -6.54 4.95 19.72
CA GLU A 81 -6.66 5.85 20.87
C GLU A 81 -8.15 6.10 21.17
N PRO A 82 -8.71 5.48 22.21
CA PRO A 82 -9.97 5.94 22.73
C PRO A 82 -9.66 7.27 23.40
N SER A 83 -10.49 8.27 23.18
CA SER A 83 -10.67 9.41 24.08
C SER A 83 -10.26 9.03 25.50
N THR A 84 -9.14 9.56 25.98
CA THR A 84 -8.83 9.53 27.41
C THR A 84 -10.11 9.95 28.11
N PRO A 85 -10.75 9.08 28.93
CA PRO A 85 -11.81 9.55 29.77
C PRO A 85 -11.16 10.59 30.66
N GLU A 86 -11.55 11.84 30.43
CA GLU A 86 -11.58 12.91 31.39
C GLU A 86 -11.47 12.34 32.81
N LYS A 87 -10.31 12.50 33.44
CA LYS A 87 -10.21 12.38 34.90
C LYS A 87 -11.07 13.50 35.48
N LYS A 88 -12.37 13.26 35.55
CA LYS A 88 -13.31 14.05 36.32
C LYS A 88 -13.57 13.29 37.62
N ASP A 89 -12.94 13.82 38.66
CA ASP A 89 -13.29 13.75 40.07
C ASP A 89 -13.36 12.36 40.74
N GLN A 90 -12.36 12.05 41.58
CA GLN A 90 -12.57 11.84 43.02
C GLN A 90 -11.27 11.89 43.82
#